data_AF-A0A9R1DDE5-F1
#
_entry.id   AF-A0A9R1DDE5-F1
#
_cell.length_a   1.000
_cell.length_b   1.000
_cell.length_c   1.000
_cell.angle_alpha   90.00
_cell.angle_beta   90.00
_cell.angle_gamma   90.00
#
_symmetry.space_group_name_H-M   'P 1'
#
loop_
_entity.id
_entity.type
_entity.pdbx_description
1 polymer ?
#
loop_
_entity_poly.entity_id
_entity_poly.type
_entity_poly.pdbx_seq_one_letter_code
_entity_poly.pdbx_strand_id
1 'polypeptide(L)' 'VRGPSCARMFSDYLSESKEDSGIKNIMVLERGFNGWEISGQPVCHCKDAPCKGTCS' A
#
# COMPACT_ATOMS: atom_id res chain seq x y z
N VAL A 1 4.05 -13.58 -7.19
CA VAL A 1 4.01 -12.44 -6.24
C VAL A 1 3.77 -11.17 -7.05
N ARG A 2 2.69 -10.41 -6.83
CA ARG A 2 2.34 -9.23 -7.65
C ARG A 2 2.82 -7.90 -7.09
N GLY A 3 2.96 -7.78 -5.76
CA GLY A 3 3.32 -6.52 -5.09
C GLY A 3 4.55 -5.80 -5.67
N PRO A 4 5.72 -6.46 -5.79
CA PRO A 4 6.91 -5.83 -6.36
C PRO A 4 6.74 -5.38 -7.82
N SER A 5 6.02 -6.16 -8.64
CA SER A 5 5.75 -5.79 -10.03
C SER A 5 4.86 -4.55 -10.13
N CYS A 6 3.83 -4.44 -9.28
CA CYS A 6 2.97 -3.26 -9.22
C CYS A 6 3.75 -2.02 -8.75
N ALA A 7 4.60 -2.15 -7.74
CA ALA A 7 5.44 -1.06 -7.25
C ALA A 7 6.41 -0.55 -8.32
N ARG A 8 7.01 -1.46 -9.10
CA ARG A 8 7.88 -1.09 -10.23
C ARG A 8 7.11 -0.35 -11.31
N MET A 9 6.00 -0.90 -11.78
CA MET A 9 5.15 -0.26 -12.80
C MET A 9 4.71 1.14 -12.38
N PHE A 10 4.37 1.33 -11.10
CA PHE A 10 4.01 2.64 -10.58
C PHE A 10 5.22 3.59 -10.51
N SER A 11 6.39 3.09 -10.11
CA SER A 11 7.63 3.86 -10.15
C SER A 11 7.98 4.32 -11.56
N ASP A 12 7.83 3.43 -12.55
CA ASP A 12 8.09 3.74 -13.96
C ASP A 12 7.14 4.84 -14.44
N TYR A 13 5.84 4.71 -14.14
CA TYR A 13 4.84 5.73 -14.43
C TYR A 13 5.17 7.10 -13.81
N LEU A 14 5.57 7.14 -12.54
CA LEU A 14 5.96 8.40 -11.89
C LEU A 14 7.21 9.02 -12.51
N SER A 15 8.16 8.20 -12.98
CA SER A 15 9.36 8.69 -13.66
C SER A 15 9.08 9.31 -15.03
N GLU A 16 8.01 8.87 -15.70
CA GLU A 16 7.56 9.39 -16.99
C GLU A 16 6.63 10.60 -16.83
N SER A 17 5.92 10.69 -15.71
CA SER A 17 5.04 11.80 -15.40
C SER A 17 5.84 13.08 -15.10
N LYS A 18 5.50 14.18 -15.78
CA LYS A 18 6.17 15.49 -15.60
C LYS A 18 5.61 16.31 -14.43
N GLU A 19 4.54 15.85 -13.80
CA GLU A 19 3.90 16.51 -12.67
C GLU A 19 4.43 15.93 -11.37
N ASP A 20 4.69 16.81 -10.39
CA ASP A 20 5.06 16.38 -9.04
C ASP A 20 3.87 15.67 -8.40
N SER A 21 3.94 14.35 -8.35
CA SER A 21 2.92 13.52 -7.69
C SER A 21 2.82 13.74 -6.18
N GLY A 22 3.79 14.45 -5.57
CA GLY A 22 3.91 14.60 -4.12
C GLY A 22 4.30 13.31 -3.39
N ILE A 23 4.53 12.22 -4.12
CA ILE A 23 4.89 10.91 -3.57
C ILE A 23 6.41 10.85 -3.40
N LYS A 24 6.86 10.79 -2.14
CA LYS A 24 8.29 10.79 -1.80
C LYS A 24 8.93 9.41 -1.84
N ASN A 25 8.19 8.36 -1.46
CA ASN A 25 8.72 7.01 -1.30
C ASN A 25 7.70 5.96 -1.74
N ILE A 26 8.16 4.94 -2.46
CA ILE A 26 7.38 3.74 -2.80
C ILE A 26 7.88 2.60 -1.93
N MET A 27 6.98 1.93 -1.21
CA MET A 27 7.31 0.84 -0.29
C MET A 27 6.53 -0.42 -0.63
N VAL A 28 7.11 -1.57 -0.32
CA VAL A 28 6.46 -2.89 -0.47
C VAL A 28 6.51 -3.59 0.87
N LEU A 29 5.35 -4.01 1.38
CA LEU A 29 5.27 -4.75 2.64
C LEU A 29 5.90 -6.13 2.49
N GLU A 30 6.85 -6.44 3.36
CA GLU A 30 7.44 -7.77 3.43
C GLU A 30 6.34 -8.79 3.80
N ARG A 31 6.22 -9.87 3.03
CA ARG A 31 5.15 -10.88 3.15
C ARG A 31 3.71 -10.33 3.01
N GLY A 32 3.55 -9.10 2.52
CA GLY A 32 2.25 -8.49 2.22
C GLY A 32 1.34 -8.38 3.45
N PHE A 33 0.03 -8.45 3.23
CA PHE A 33 -0.99 -8.39 4.28
C PHE A 33 -0.76 -9.46 5.37
N ASN A 34 -0.41 -10.69 4.97
CA ASN A 34 -0.17 -11.78 5.92
C ASN A 34 1.00 -11.43 6.86
N GLY A 35 2.07 -10.82 6.36
CA GLY A 35 3.17 -10.35 7.19
C GLY A 35 2.74 -9.26 8.17
N TRP A 36 1.95 -8.30 7.68
CA TRP A 36 1.38 -7.22 8.49
C TRP A 36 0.52 -7.75 9.64
N GLU A 37 -0.45 -8.61 9.33
CA GLU A 37 -1.36 -9.22 10.30
C GLU A 37 -0.59 -10.08 11.32
N ILE A 38 0.37 -10.91 10.88
CA ILE A 38 1.17 -11.76 11.77
C ILE A 38 2.06 -10.94 12.71
N SER A 39 2.53 -9.76 12.28
CA SER A 39 3.32 -8.87 13.14
C SER A 39 2.51 -8.17 14.24
N GLY A 40 1.20 -8.45 14.34
CA GLY A 40 0.32 -7.86 15.34
C GLY A 40 0.01 -6.39 15.09
N GLN A 41 0.26 -5.89 13.88
CA GLN A 41 -0.14 -4.55 13.48
C GLN A 41 -1.67 -4.48 13.35
N PRO A 42 -2.29 -3.33 13.66
CA PRO A 42 -3.74 -3.19 13.59
C PRO A 42 -4.24 -3.42 12.16
N VAL A 43 -5.31 -4.21 12.04
CA VAL A 43 -6.03 -4.47 10.80
C VAL A 43 -7.48 -4.05 10.98
N CYS A 44 -7.99 -3.26 10.04
CA CYS A 44 -9.39 -2.88 10.03
C CYS A 44 -10.28 -4.05 9.60
N HIS A 45 -11.29 -4.42 10.39
CA HIS A 45 -12.32 -5.39 10.01
C HIS A 45 -13.66 -4.69 9.72
N CYS A 46 -13.66 -3.79 8.75
CA CYS A 46 -14.86 -3.04 8.37
C CYS A 46 -15.78 -3.91 7.51
N LYS A 47 -17.08 -3.82 7.75
CA LYS A 47 -18.11 -4.49 6.92
C LYS A 47 -18.73 -3.57 5.86
N ASP A 48 -18.48 -2.26 5.98
CA ASP A 48 -19.04 -1.22 5.11
C ASP A 48 -17.97 -0.58 4.22
N ALA A 49 -18.37 -0.11 3.04
CA ALA A 49 -17.55 0.69 2.14
C ALA A 49 -18.20 2.08 1.91
N PRO A 50 -17.53 3.21 2.25
CA PRO A 50 -16.19 3.30 2.82
C PRO A 50 -16.14 2.86 4.29
N CYS A 51 -14.99 2.36 4.73
CA CYS A 51 -14.79 2.04 6.14
C CYS A 51 -14.97 3.29 7.01
N LYS A 52 -15.84 3.21 8.03
CA LYS A 52 -16.09 4.29 8.99
C LYS A 52 -15.40 3.94 10.31
N GLY A 53 -14.51 4.82 10.80
CA GLY A 53 -13.85 4.71 12.11
C GLY A 53 -12.32 4.61 12.06
N THR A 54 -11.68 4.74 13.22
CA THR A 54 -10.24 4.48 13.42
C THR A 54 -10.00 3.00 13.59
N CYS A 55 -9.10 2.43 12.81
CA CYS A 55 -8.64 1.06 12.98
C CYS A 55 -7.62 1.03 14.12
N SER A 56 -8.05 0.53 15.27
CA SER A 56 -7.24 0.34 16.48
C SER A 56 -6.92 -1.12 16.71
#